data_AF-A0A8B7DGC2-F1
#
_entry.id   AF-A0A8B7DGC2-F1
#
_cell.length_a   1.000
_cell.length_b   1.000
_cell.length_c   1.000
_cell.angle_alpha   90.00
_cell.angle_beta   90.00
_cell.angle_gamma   90.00
#
_symmetry.space_group_name_H-M   'P 1'
#
loop_
_entity.id
_entity.type
_entity.pdbx_description
1 polymer ?
#
loop_
_entity_poly.entity_id
_entity_poly.type
_entity_poly.pdbx_seq_one_letter_code
_entity_poly.pdbx_strand_id
1 'polypeptide(L)'
;MSKSASKTYKQSFRKEWLQMDAFKKWLCNVPGGSTKEHCRFCKCDIAAKHCQLVNHASTKKYLASFPYKKAVPITDMLFKKSQETAKTKSEVKEYQDASEVNPFKEIAECAIKMLIFQIQMQKLKKYSVPQTLQKQR
;
A
#
# COMPACT_ATOMS: atom_id res chain seq x y z
N MET A 1 0.78 -5.73 44.41
CA MET A 1 0.62 -4.87 43.22
C MET A 1 -0.82 -5.00 42.73
N SER A 2 -1.66 -4.03 43.05
CA SER A 2 -3.10 -4.04 42.74
C SER A 2 -3.30 -3.69 41.26
N LYS A 3 -3.80 -4.64 40.46
CA LYS A 3 -4.13 -4.40 39.04
C LYS A 3 -5.28 -3.41 38.95
N SER A 4 -4.98 -2.18 38.53
CA SER A 4 -5.98 -1.18 38.15
C SER A 4 -6.77 -1.68 36.94
N ALA A 5 -8.06 -1.97 37.12
CA ALA A 5 -8.96 -2.36 36.04
C ALA A 5 -9.18 -1.17 35.11
N SER A 6 -8.59 -1.21 33.91
CA SER A 6 -8.86 -0.22 32.87
C SER A 6 -10.33 -0.36 32.43
N LYS A 7 -11.08 0.75 32.50
CA LYS A 7 -12.48 0.82 32.03
C LYS A 7 -12.51 0.47 30.54
N THR A 8 -12.83 -0.79 30.24
CA THR A 8 -12.93 -1.26 28.86
C THR A 8 -14.16 -0.64 28.23
N TYR A 9 -13.95 0.25 27.25
CA TYR A 9 -15.04 0.84 26.46
C TYR A 9 -15.88 -0.27 25.81
N LYS A 10 -17.17 -0.29 26.15
CA LYS A 10 -18.15 -1.22 25.57
C LYS A 10 -18.56 -0.64 24.22
N GLN A 11 -18.04 -1.22 23.14
CA GLN A 11 -18.52 -0.92 21.79
C GLN A 11 -19.77 -1.73 21.53
N SER A 12 -20.81 -1.05 21.04
CA SER A 12 -22.02 -1.67 20.51
C SER A 12 -21.84 -1.96 19.02
N PHE A 13 -22.60 -2.94 18.54
CA PHE A 13 -22.73 -3.22 17.12
C PHE A 13 -23.10 -1.99 16.30
N ARG A 14 -22.46 -1.86 15.13
CA ARG A 14 -22.70 -0.80 14.15
C ARG A 14 -23.35 -1.42 12.92
N LYS A 15 -24.55 -0.95 12.55
CA LYS A 15 -25.30 -1.47 11.40
C LYS A 15 -24.55 -1.25 10.08
N GLU A 16 -23.70 -0.23 10.04
CA GLU A 16 -22.82 0.13 8.93
C GLU A 16 -21.88 -1.03 8.56
N TRP A 17 -21.46 -1.86 9.53
CA TRP A 17 -20.61 -3.02 9.25
C TRP A 17 -21.31 -4.07 8.39
N LEU A 18 -22.64 -4.16 8.45
CA LEU A 18 -23.41 -5.03 7.53
C LEU A 18 -23.47 -4.48 6.10
N GLN A 19 -23.16 -3.21 5.89
CA GLN A 19 -23.15 -2.59 4.57
C GLN A 19 -21.75 -2.63 3.93
N MET A 20 -20.69 -2.69 4.74
CA MET A 20 -19.32 -2.77 4.25
C MET A 20 -19.06 -4.08 3.49
N ASP A 21 -18.54 -3.98 2.27
CA ASP A 21 -18.21 -5.15 1.43
C ASP A 21 -17.24 -6.13 2.11
N ALA A 22 -16.40 -5.63 3.03
CA ALA A 22 -15.46 -6.42 3.81
C ALA A 22 -16.14 -7.41 4.78
N PHE A 23 -17.32 -7.07 5.31
CA PHE A 23 -17.97 -7.84 6.39
C PHE A 23 -19.35 -8.38 6.01
N LYS A 24 -20.11 -7.67 5.17
CA LYS A 24 -21.48 -8.00 4.72
C LYS A 24 -21.68 -9.46 4.30
N LYS A 25 -20.67 -10.07 3.69
CA LYS A 25 -20.75 -11.43 3.13
C LYS A 25 -20.82 -12.53 4.20
N TRP A 26 -20.29 -12.28 5.39
CA TRP A 26 -20.09 -13.31 6.41
C TRP A 26 -20.60 -12.92 7.80
N LEU A 27 -20.74 -11.62 8.05
CA LEU A 27 -21.18 -11.06 9.31
C LEU A 27 -22.71 -10.98 9.35
N CYS A 28 -23.30 -11.50 10.42
CA CYS A 28 -24.74 -11.47 10.65
C CYS A 28 -25.04 -10.90 12.03
N ASN A 29 -26.10 -10.08 12.14
CA ASN A 29 -26.58 -9.63 13.43
C ASN A 29 -27.31 -10.77 14.15
N VAL A 30 -27.11 -10.87 15.46
CA VAL A 30 -27.85 -11.82 16.29
C VAL A 30 -29.09 -11.10 16.86
N PRO A 31 -30.32 -11.54 16.55
CA PRO A 31 -31.52 -10.97 17.14
C PRO A 31 -31.50 -11.27 18.65
N GLY A 32 -31.35 -10.23 19.47
CA GLY A 32 -31.32 -10.32 20.94
C GLY A 32 -29.96 -10.12 21.61
N GLY A 33 -28.87 -9.95 20.86
CA GLY A 33 -27.53 -9.77 21.42
C GLY A 33 -26.77 -8.58 20.84
N SER A 34 -27.00 -7.35 21.32
CA SER A 34 -26.36 -6.13 20.79
C SER A 34 -24.83 -6.07 20.90
N THR A 35 -24.23 -6.98 21.70
CA THR A 35 -22.80 -6.99 22.01
C THR A 35 -22.03 -8.09 21.27
N LYS A 36 -22.72 -9.01 20.59
CA LYS A 36 -22.12 -10.15 19.90
C LYS A 36 -22.70 -10.29 18.49
N GLU A 37 -21.85 -10.64 17.55
CA GLU A 37 -22.17 -10.81 16.14
C GLU A 37 -21.82 -12.23 15.69
N HIS A 38 -22.54 -12.77 14.72
CA HIS A 38 -22.36 -14.15 14.30
C HIS A 38 -21.64 -14.23 12.95
N CYS A 39 -20.61 -15.07 12.86
CA CYS A 39 -19.97 -15.39 11.59
C CYS A 39 -20.64 -16.60 10.94
N ARG A 40 -21.23 -16.40 9.75
CA ARG A 40 -21.90 -17.45 8.98
C ARG A 40 -20.96 -18.58 8.55
N PHE A 41 -19.69 -18.29 8.33
CA PHE A 41 -18.70 -19.27 7.86
C PHE A 41 -18.07 -20.06 8.99
N CYS A 42 -17.67 -19.38 10.07
CA CYS A 42 -17.03 -20.03 11.22
C CYS A 42 -18.03 -20.60 12.24
N LYS A 43 -19.32 -20.23 12.11
CA LYS A 43 -20.41 -20.56 13.04
C LYS A 43 -20.06 -20.20 14.48
N CYS A 44 -19.46 -19.03 14.69
CA CYS A 44 -19.02 -18.57 16.01
C CYS A 44 -19.43 -17.13 16.24
N ASP A 45 -19.62 -16.80 17.52
CA ASP A 45 -19.95 -15.46 17.97
C ASP A 45 -18.68 -14.66 18.22
N ILE A 46 -18.64 -13.44 17.69
CA ILE A 46 -17.54 -12.49 17.78
C ILE A 46 -18.04 -11.29 18.56
N ALA A 47 -17.17 -10.69 19.37
CA ALA A 47 -17.52 -9.44 20.05
C ALA A 47 -17.74 -8.32 19.03
N ALA A 48 -18.73 -7.45 19.29
CA ALA A 48 -19.07 -6.30 18.45
C ALA A 48 -18.02 -5.16 18.52
N LYS A 49 -16.78 -5.48 18.16
CA LYS A 49 -15.62 -4.59 18.10
C LYS A 49 -14.99 -4.71 16.73
N HIS A 50 -14.75 -3.58 16.08
CA HIS A 50 -14.18 -3.57 14.72
C HIS A 50 -12.86 -4.34 14.63
N CYS A 51 -11.96 -4.15 15.61
CA CYS A 51 -10.68 -4.86 15.66
C CYS A 51 -10.86 -6.39 15.74
N GLN A 52 -11.90 -6.87 16.43
CA GLN A 52 -12.18 -8.30 16.54
C GLN A 52 -12.73 -8.86 15.23
N LEU A 53 -13.56 -8.11 14.51
CA LEU A 53 -14.02 -8.49 13.18
C LEU A 53 -12.86 -8.58 12.17
N VAL A 54 -11.96 -7.60 12.19
CA VAL A 54 -10.76 -7.60 11.35
C VAL A 54 -9.85 -8.79 11.68
N ASN A 55 -9.56 -9.01 12.96
CA ASN A 55 -8.73 -10.14 13.39
C ASN A 55 -9.39 -11.48 13.06
N HIS A 56 -10.71 -11.59 13.21
CA HIS A 56 -11.45 -12.78 12.84
C HIS A 56 -11.30 -13.10 11.34
N ALA A 57 -11.44 -12.09 10.47
CA ALA A 57 -11.27 -12.26 9.02
C ALA A 57 -9.86 -12.73 8.62
N SER A 58 -8.84 -12.44 9.42
CA SER A 58 -7.47 -12.96 9.22
C SER A 58 -7.19 -14.33 9.84
N THR A 59 -8.11 -14.87 10.64
CA THR A 59 -7.87 -16.11 11.39
C THR A 59 -7.89 -17.32 10.46
N LYS A 60 -6.99 -18.30 10.67
CA LYS A 60 -6.91 -19.53 9.87
C LYS A 60 -8.24 -20.28 9.75
N LYS A 61 -9.04 -20.32 10.83
CA LYS A 61 -10.37 -20.92 10.85
C LYS A 61 -11.31 -20.25 9.84
N TYR A 62 -11.32 -18.92 9.80
CA TYR A 62 -12.08 -18.16 8.83
C TYR A 62 -11.60 -18.42 7.42
N LEU A 63 -10.28 -18.32 7.16
CA LEU A 63 -9.71 -18.56 5.83
C LEU A 63 -9.97 -19.98 5.31
N ALA A 64 -10.01 -20.97 6.19
CA ALA A 64 -10.33 -22.36 5.84
C ALA A 64 -11.81 -22.55 5.47
N SER A 65 -12.71 -21.89 6.21
CA SER A 65 -14.16 -21.97 6.02
C SER A 65 -14.70 -20.97 4.98
N PHE A 66 -13.92 -19.97 4.60
CA PHE A 66 -14.34 -18.96 3.65
C PHE A 66 -14.53 -19.59 2.26
N PRO A 67 -15.73 -19.53 1.68
CA PRO A 67 -16.04 -20.23 0.42
C PRO A 67 -15.31 -19.61 -0.77
N TYR A 68 -14.85 -18.36 -0.64
CA TYR A 68 -14.10 -17.68 -1.68
C TYR A 68 -12.59 -17.93 -1.47
N LYS A 69 -12.16 -19.18 -1.69
CA LYS A 69 -10.76 -19.50 -1.98
C LYS A 69 -10.44 -19.12 -3.42
N LYS A 70 -10.63 -17.85 -3.80
CA LYS A 70 -9.93 -17.35 -4.98
C LYS A 70 -8.66 -16.73 -4.44
N ALA A 71 -7.54 -17.41 -4.64
CA ALA A 71 -6.30 -16.70 -4.84
C ALA A 71 -6.60 -15.67 -5.93
N VAL A 72 -6.86 -14.43 -5.52
CA VAL A 72 -6.82 -13.33 -6.48
C VAL A 72 -5.35 -13.32 -6.88
N PRO A 73 -5.01 -13.67 -8.13
CA PRO A 73 -3.62 -13.70 -8.53
C PRO A 73 -3.05 -12.31 -8.25
N ILE A 74 -1.81 -12.25 -7.75
CA ILE A 74 -1.13 -10.99 -7.41
C ILE A 74 -1.20 -9.98 -8.58
N THR A 75 -1.37 -10.51 -9.81
CA THR A 75 -1.67 -9.77 -11.04
C THR A 75 -2.86 -8.81 -10.92
N ASP A 76 -3.95 -9.14 -10.21
CA ASP A 76 -5.13 -8.28 -10.10
C ASP A 76 -4.90 -7.07 -9.19
N MET A 77 -4.13 -7.24 -8.10
CA MET A 77 -3.69 -6.11 -7.28
C MET A 77 -2.65 -5.25 -8.00
N LEU A 78 -1.73 -5.87 -8.77
CA LEU A 78 -0.75 -5.16 -9.59
C LEU A 78 -1.41 -4.39 -10.75
N PHE A 79 -2.48 -4.92 -11.34
CA PHE A 79 -3.20 -4.29 -12.45
C PHE A 79 -3.96 -3.04 -12.00
N LYS A 80 -4.54 -3.04 -10.80
CA LYS A 80 -5.21 -1.84 -10.27
C LYS A 80 -4.21 -0.73 -9.94
N LYS A 81 -3.05 -1.09 -9.38
CA LYS A 81 -1.94 -0.15 -9.12
C LYS A 81 -1.32 0.38 -10.42
N SER A 82 -1.26 -0.44 -11.48
CA SER A 82 -0.76 0.02 -12.78
C SER A 82 -1.71 1.01 -13.45
N GLN A 83 -3.03 0.86 -13.29
CA GLN A 83 -4.01 1.82 -13.80
C GLN A 83 -3.98 3.17 -13.05
N GLU A 84 -3.86 3.15 -11.72
CA GLU A 84 -3.75 4.37 -10.91
C GLU A 84 -2.42 5.11 -11.16
N THR A 85 -1.32 4.37 -11.35
CA THR A 85 -0.02 4.96 -11.71
C THR A 85 0.05 5.41 -13.18
N ALA A 86 -0.69 4.77 -14.09
CA ALA A 86 -0.80 5.23 -15.48
C ALA A 86 -1.58 6.54 -15.56
N LYS A 87 -2.67 6.66 -14.80
CA LYS A 87 -3.51 7.86 -14.75
C LYS A 87 -2.76 9.07 -14.19
N THR A 88 -2.00 8.87 -13.12
CA THR A 88 -1.15 9.94 -12.53
C THR A 88 0.02 10.34 -13.43
N LYS A 89 0.60 9.40 -14.20
CA LYS A 89 1.66 9.70 -15.17
C LYS A 89 1.17 10.52 -16.37
N SER A 90 -0.03 10.25 -16.88
CA SER A 90 -0.61 11.07 -17.96
C SER A 90 -0.92 12.49 -17.49
N GLU A 91 -1.45 12.64 -16.27
CA GLU A 91 -1.78 13.93 -15.67
C GLU A 91 -0.54 14.81 -15.44
N VAL A 92 0.57 14.23 -14.97
CA VAL A 92 1.85 14.96 -14.82
C VAL A 92 2.46 15.36 -16.16
N LYS A 93 2.23 14.57 -17.22
CA LYS A 93 2.75 14.86 -18.56
C LYS A 93 2.01 16.04 -19.21
N GLU A 94 0.70 16.14 -18.99
CA GLU A 94 -0.16 17.21 -19.52
C GLU A 94 -0.21 18.45 -18.62
N TYR A 95 0.44 18.42 -17.44
CA TYR A 95 0.51 19.57 -16.55
C TYR A 95 1.23 20.75 -17.23
N GLN A 96 0.51 21.87 -17.34
CA GLN A 96 1.01 23.16 -17.80
C GLN A 96 0.89 24.16 -16.64
N ASP A 97 1.94 24.93 -16.40
CA ASP A 97 1.90 26.04 -15.45
C ASP A 97 1.33 27.31 -16.08
N ALA A 98 1.35 28.43 -15.35
CA ALA A 98 0.88 29.73 -15.84
C ALA A 98 1.68 30.27 -17.05
N SER A 99 2.79 29.63 -17.38
CA SER A 99 3.64 29.95 -18.53
C SER A 99 3.40 29.01 -19.71
N GLU A 100 2.40 28.12 -19.63
CA GLU A 100 2.08 27.06 -20.61
C GLU A 100 3.19 26.01 -20.82
N VAL A 101 4.21 25.99 -19.95
CA VAL A 101 5.33 25.05 -20.00
C VAL A 101 5.16 24.03 -18.87
N ASN A 102 5.62 22.80 -19.10
CA ASN A 102 5.65 21.78 -18.04
C ASN A 102 6.95 21.93 -17.23
N PRO A 103 6.92 22.49 -16.00
CA PRO A 103 8.12 22.73 -15.21
C PRO A 103 8.85 21.44 -14.83
N PHE A 104 8.15 20.30 -14.76
CA PHE A 104 8.77 19.01 -14.46
C PHE A 104 9.69 18.53 -15.59
N LYS A 105 9.45 18.99 -16.83
CA LYS A 105 10.30 18.66 -17.98
C LYS A 105 11.68 19.32 -17.87
N GLU A 106 11.73 20.60 -17.53
CA GLU A 106 13.00 21.33 -17.39
C GLU A 106 13.85 20.79 -16.24
N ILE A 107 13.21 20.48 -15.11
CA ILE A 107 13.88 19.88 -13.96
C ILE A 107 14.48 18.52 -14.33
N ALA A 108 13.72 17.69 -15.05
CA ALA A 108 14.19 16.38 -15.51
C ALA A 108 15.36 16.51 -16.51
N GLU A 109 15.26 17.41 -17.48
CA GLU A 109 16.34 17.67 -18.44
C GLU A 109 17.61 18.17 -17.76
N CYS A 110 17.47 19.07 -16.78
CA CYS A 110 18.58 19.58 -15.99
C CYS A 110 19.25 18.45 -15.19
N ALA A 111 18.48 17.61 -14.50
CA ALA A 111 18.98 16.47 -13.75
C ALA A 111 19.73 15.47 -14.65
N ILE A 112 19.20 15.17 -15.84
CA ILE A 112 19.84 14.27 -16.81
C ILE A 112 21.18 14.85 -17.27
N LYS A 113 21.24 16.15 -17.60
CA LYS A 113 22.48 16.82 -18.00
C LYS A 113 23.53 16.80 -16.90
N MET A 114 23.13 17.02 -15.65
CA MET A 114 24.04 16.93 -14.49
C MET A 114 24.61 15.52 -14.31
N LEU A 115 23.79 14.48 -14.46
CA LEU A 115 24.24 13.09 -14.34
C LEU A 115 25.18 12.68 -15.48
N ILE A 116 24.87 13.08 -16.71
CA ILE A 116 25.74 12.84 -17.87
C ILE A 116 27.09 13.54 -17.67
N PHE A 117 27.07 14.80 -17.23
CA PHE A 117 28.29 15.56 -16.95
C PHE A 117 29.14 14.89 -15.85
N GLN A 118 28.52 14.43 -14.76
CA GLN A 118 29.20 13.68 -13.70
C GLN A 118 29.89 12.42 -14.25
N ILE A 119 29.20 11.66 -15.11
CA ILE A 119 29.76 10.45 -15.74
C ILE A 119 30.91 10.81 -16.70
N GLN A 120 30.79 11.89 -17.47
CA GLN A 120 31.84 12.37 -18.37
C GLN A 120 33.08 12.82 -17.58
N MET A 121 32.90 13.55 -16.48
CA MET A 121 34.00 13.97 -15.59
C MET A 121 34.73 12.78 -14.95
N GLN A 122 34.01 11.70 -14.63
CA GLN A 122 34.64 10.46 -14.14
C GLN A 122 35.48 9.76 -15.22
N LYS A 123 35.13 9.86 -16.50
CA LYS A 123 35.91 9.30 -17.61
C LYS A 123 37.20 10.09 -17.88
N LEU A 124 37.14 11.42 -17.75
CA LEU A 124 38.32 12.29 -17.93
C LEU A 124 39.38 12.07 -16.83
N LYS A 125 38.95 11.85 -15.58
CA LYS A 125 39.86 11.53 -14.46
C LYS A 125 40.58 10.19 -14.63
N LYS A 126 40.06 9.26 -15.43
CA LYS A 126 40.69 7.97 -15.74
C LYS A 126 41.72 8.05 -16.87
N TYR A 127 41.72 9.13 -17.66
CA TYR A 127 42.59 9.29 -18.84
C TYR A 127 43.83 10.18 -18.61
N SER A 128 43.99 10.81 -17.45
CA SER A 128 45.23 11.52 -17.09
C SER A 128 46.17 10.61 -16.30
N VAL A 129 47.00 9.82 -16.99
CA VAL A 129 48.47 9.69 -16.82
C VAL A 129 48.97 8.70 -17.88
N PRO A 130 49.58 9.17 -18.98
CA PRO A 130 50.65 8.42 -19.64
C PRO A 130 51.98 8.89 -19.04
N GLN A 131 52.64 8.05 -18.25
CA GLN A 131 54.06 8.24 -17.92
C GLN A 131 54.88 7.95 -19.16
N THR A 132 55.01 8.93 -20.04
CA THR A 132 56.04 8.93 -21.08
C THR A 132 57.25 9.72 -20.59
N LEU A 133 58.40 9.06 -20.58
CA LEU A 133 59.77 9.59 -20.53
C LEU A 133 60.34 10.02 -19.17
N GLN A 134 60.80 9.04 -18.39
CA GLN A 134 62.10 9.11 -17.68
C GLN A 134 62.90 7.88 -18.13
N LYS A 135 63.41 7.90 -19.37
CA LYS A 135 64.76 8.36 -19.72
C LYS A 135 65.84 7.63 -18.91
N GLN A 136 66.44 6.67 -19.62
CA GLN A 136 67.67 5.94 -19.33
C GLN A 136 68.68 6.77 -18.51
N ARG A 137 69.16 6.18 -17.41
CA ARG A 137 70.57 6.20 -17.02
C ARG A 137 70.86 5.04 -16.08
#